data_AF-A0A6P0LY40-F1
#
_entry.id   AF-A0A6P0LY40-F1
#
_cell.length_a   1.000
_cell.length_b   1.000
_cell.length_c   1.000
_cell.angle_alpha   90.00
_cell.angle_beta   90.00
_cell.angle_gamma   90.00
#
_symmetry.space_group_name_H-M   'P 1'
#
loop_
_entity.id
_entity.type
_entity.pdbx_description
1 polymer ?
#
loop_
_entity_poly.entity_id
_entity_poly.type
_entity_poly.pdbx_seq_one_letter_code
_entity_poly.pdbx_strand_id
1 'polypeptide(L)'
;MDTIYGNLQGLKPSQLKQLKRLYHQRLPSDNLTTPEFAQRVAAISTDIQQPLCTYINRRGQVIRVAIGTPTQTKIPPLELPRYGAERLCGIRCIATQLKSETPRESTLTAMAIQRLDALVVLTITGSGMIRRGGGATGYIKETYLAHLLPPSNSQGNNKVDSKLLNWSVSSPMSLDILTKQDFQELVEELEAEFRRQFVAQQVDVDQDRVLIIGLMTEHISPERFEDGLAEIGRLVETAGGEVLGVIQQKRTHPHPQTVVGSGKVEEIALTTQTLAANLVVFDRDLSPAQARNLESQIGVRVVDRTEVILDIFAQRAQSRAGKLQVELAQLEYMLPRLTGRGQAMSRLGGGIGTRGPGETKLETERRSIQRRIARLQQEVNQLQAHRSRLRQRRQQQDVPTVAVVGYTNAGKSTLLNTLTNAEVYTADQLFATLDPTTRRLPIVDSVTGKSSGMLLIDTVGFIHELPPPLVDSFRATLEEVTEADALLHLVDLSHSAWASHIRSVMGILRDMPITPGPILVVFNKIDQVDSDTLALAKEEFPQGVFISASKRLGLETLRQKLVELVHYAIATQ
;
A
#
# COMPACT_ATOMS: atom_id res chain seq x y z
N MET A 1 2.08 35.98 6.77
CA MET A 1 2.28 36.91 5.65
C MET A 1 1.01 36.87 4.82
N ASP A 2 0.39 38.02 4.54
CA ASP A 2 -0.85 38.10 3.74
C ASP A 2 -0.55 37.95 2.25
N THR A 3 -0.21 36.73 1.84
CA THR A 3 0.14 36.39 0.46
C THR A 3 -1.14 36.29 -0.38
N ILE A 4 -1.16 36.92 -1.55
CA ILE A 4 -2.27 36.76 -2.52
C ILE A 4 -1.87 35.70 -3.53
N TYR A 5 -2.78 34.78 -3.84
CA TYR A 5 -2.54 33.67 -4.76
C TYR A 5 -3.25 33.88 -6.10
N GLY A 6 -2.89 33.09 -7.12
CA GLY A 6 -3.54 33.12 -8.44
C GLY A 6 -2.97 34.15 -9.40
N ASN A 7 -3.81 34.70 -10.29
CA ASN A 7 -3.34 35.61 -11.34
C ASN A 7 -3.13 37.04 -10.81
N LEU A 8 -1.86 37.44 -10.64
CA LEU A 8 -1.49 38.76 -10.12
C LEU A 8 -1.12 39.79 -11.20
N GLN A 9 -1.18 39.42 -12.49
CA GLN A 9 -0.74 40.30 -13.57
C GLN A 9 -1.67 41.52 -13.73
N GLY A 10 -1.09 42.72 -13.80
CA GLY A 10 -1.82 43.96 -14.09
C GLY A 10 -2.52 44.63 -12.89
N LEU A 11 -2.31 44.16 -11.66
CA LEU A 11 -2.98 44.72 -10.49
C LEU A 11 -2.33 46.00 -9.98
N LYS A 12 -3.17 46.99 -9.63
CA LYS A 12 -2.73 48.23 -9.00
C LYS A 12 -2.34 47.98 -7.53
N PRO A 13 -1.37 48.73 -6.96
CA PRO A 13 -1.01 48.62 -5.54
C PRO A 13 -2.20 48.84 -4.58
N SER A 14 -3.16 49.68 -4.96
CA SER A 14 -4.41 49.91 -4.21
C SER A 14 -5.28 48.65 -4.13
N GLN A 15 -5.38 47.90 -5.23
CA GLN A 15 -6.14 46.65 -5.34
C GLN A 15 -5.50 45.54 -4.51
N LEU A 16 -4.18 45.40 -4.56
CA LEU A 16 -3.43 44.48 -3.70
C LEU A 16 -3.64 44.78 -2.21
N LYS A 17 -3.67 46.06 -1.83
CA LYS A 17 -3.96 46.47 -0.44
C LYS A 17 -5.38 46.11 -0.01
N GLN A 18 -6.37 46.24 -0.90
CA GLN A 18 -7.75 45.84 -0.62
C GLN A 18 -7.87 44.32 -0.44
N LEU A 19 -7.20 43.52 -1.27
CA LEU A 19 -7.18 42.06 -1.15
C LEU A 19 -6.54 41.61 0.17
N LYS A 20 -5.41 42.21 0.57
CA LYS A 20 -4.75 41.91 1.86
C LYS A 20 -5.63 42.25 3.08
N ARG A 21 -6.50 43.26 2.96
CA ARG A 21 -7.45 43.60 4.04
C ARG A 21 -8.48 42.50 4.29
N LEU A 22 -8.76 41.62 3.33
CA LEU A 22 -9.70 40.51 3.52
C LEU A 22 -9.18 39.50 4.57
N TYR A 23 -7.87 39.26 4.65
CA TYR A 23 -7.27 38.39 5.67
C TYR A 23 -7.56 38.81 7.12
N HIS A 24 -7.77 40.10 7.33
CA HIS A 24 -7.98 40.68 8.66
C HIS A 24 -9.46 40.67 9.06
N GLN A 25 -10.37 40.32 8.16
CA GLN A 25 -11.78 40.19 8.48
C GLN A 25 -12.05 38.83 9.13
N ARG A 26 -12.80 38.85 10.24
CA ARG A 26 -13.32 37.64 10.87
C ARG A 26 -14.80 37.54 10.59
N LEU A 27 -15.22 36.37 10.18
CA LEU A 27 -16.62 36.02 9.99
C LEU A 27 -17.12 35.27 11.23
N PRO A 28 -18.43 35.30 11.50
CA PRO A 28 -19.05 34.37 12.44
C PRO A 28 -18.78 32.91 12.04
N SER A 29 -18.69 32.02 13.02
CA SER A 29 -18.43 30.58 12.79
C SER A 29 -19.65 29.84 12.28
N ASP A 30 -20.84 30.33 12.62
CA ASP A 30 -22.19 29.82 12.36
C ASP A 30 -22.75 30.22 10.99
N ASN A 31 -22.19 31.24 10.33
CA ASN A 31 -22.66 31.68 9.01
C ASN A 31 -21.68 31.33 7.89
N LEU A 32 -22.22 31.00 6.70
CA LEU A 32 -21.44 30.82 5.47
C LEU A 32 -20.64 32.08 5.12
N THR A 33 -21.29 33.24 5.20
CA THR A 33 -20.70 34.56 4.95
C THR A 33 -21.48 35.64 5.68
N THR A 34 -20.98 36.88 5.70
CA THR A 34 -21.77 38.06 6.11
C THR A 34 -22.11 38.90 4.89
N PRO A 35 -23.23 39.68 4.90
CA PRO A 35 -23.58 40.56 3.80
C PRO A 35 -22.45 41.53 3.45
N GLU A 36 -21.80 42.09 4.47
CA GLU A 36 -20.69 43.04 4.31
C GLU A 36 -19.45 42.40 3.67
N PHE A 37 -19.10 41.18 4.09
CA PHE A 37 -17.96 40.45 3.55
C PHE A 37 -18.21 40.06 2.09
N ALA A 38 -19.38 39.47 1.81
CA ALA A 38 -19.75 39.05 0.45
C ALA A 38 -19.77 40.23 -0.53
N GLN A 39 -20.41 41.35 -0.16
CA GLN A 39 -20.46 42.54 -1.00
C GLN A 39 -19.06 43.15 -1.22
N ARG A 40 -18.17 43.07 -0.22
CA ARG A 40 -16.79 43.53 -0.36
C ARG A 40 -15.97 42.65 -1.32
N VAL A 41 -16.09 41.34 -1.21
CA VAL A 41 -15.46 40.39 -2.14
C VAL A 41 -15.97 40.63 -3.57
N ALA A 42 -17.28 40.81 -3.75
CA ALA A 42 -17.88 41.12 -5.05
C ALA A 42 -17.44 42.48 -5.61
N ALA A 43 -17.34 43.52 -4.77
CA ALA A 43 -16.86 44.84 -5.19
C ALA A 43 -15.39 44.79 -5.66
N ILE A 44 -14.52 44.07 -4.94
CA ILE A 44 -13.12 43.89 -5.35
C ILE A 44 -13.05 43.11 -6.67
N SER A 45 -13.82 42.01 -6.80
CA SER A 45 -13.89 41.22 -8.04
C SER A 45 -14.38 42.06 -9.23
N THR A 46 -15.32 42.97 -9.01
CA THR A 46 -15.82 43.91 -10.03
C THR A 46 -14.73 44.91 -10.46
N ASP A 47 -13.97 45.46 -9.51
CA ASP A 47 -12.89 46.42 -9.80
C ASP A 47 -11.70 45.77 -10.54
N ILE A 48 -11.35 44.52 -10.20
CA ILE A 48 -10.27 43.78 -10.88
C ILE A 48 -10.73 43.11 -12.18
N GLN A 49 -12.04 43.04 -12.44
CA GLN A 49 -12.66 42.31 -13.57
C GLN A 49 -12.23 40.84 -13.68
N GLN A 50 -11.91 40.20 -12.55
CA GLN A 50 -11.49 38.82 -12.47
C GLN A 50 -12.22 38.10 -11.32
N PRO A 51 -12.48 36.79 -11.44
CA PRO A 51 -12.98 35.97 -10.34
C PRO A 51 -12.05 36.03 -9.12
N LEU A 52 -12.64 35.94 -7.93
CA LEU A 52 -11.95 36.02 -6.65
C LEU A 52 -12.46 34.90 -5.74
N CYS A 53 -11.53 34.14 -5.17
CA CYS A 53 -11.80 33.08 -4.20
C CYS A 53 -11.22 33.46 -2.84
N THR A 54 -12.02 33.27 -1.79
CA THR A 54 -11.60 33.43 -0.39
C THR A 54 -11.90 32.14 0.36
N TYR A 55 -10.88 31.61 1.05
CA TYR A 55 -10.97 30.37 1.81
C TYR A 55 -10.98 30.70 3.28
N ILE A 56 -11.93 30.15 4.01
CA ILE A 56 -12.25 30.53 5.39
C ILE A 56 -12.34 29.25 6.21
N ASN A 57 -11.65 29.21 7.35
CA ASN A 57 -11.73 28.08 8.27
C ASN A 57 -13.01 28.13 9.12
N ARG A 58 -13.35 27.04 9.83
CA ARG A 58 -14.53 27.00 10.72
C ARG A 58 -14.54 28.05 11.84
N ARG A 59 -13.38 28.62 12.21
CA ARG A 59 -13.28 29.73 13.17
C ARG A 59 -13.58 31.10 12.55
N GLY A 60 -13.98 31.13 11.28
CA GLY A 60 -14.29 32.35 10.54
C GLY A 60 -13.06 33.18 10.14
N GLN A 61 -11.86 32.61 10.21
CA GLN A 61 -10.65 33.30 9.76
C GLN A 61 -10.41 33.06 8.28
N VAL A 62 -10.16 34.12 7.53
CA VAL A 62 -9.74 34.04 6.13
C VAL A 62 -8.30 33.52 6.10
N ILE A 63 -8.11 32.32 5.56
CA ILE A 63 -6.81 31.64 5.50
C ILE A 63 -6.14 31.77 4.13
N ARG A 64 -6.91 32.10 3.09
CA ARG A 64 -6.37 32.31 1.74
C ARG A 64 -7.26 33.25 0.93
N VAL A 65 -6.63 34.14 0.18
CA VAL A 65 -7.27 35.03 -0.81
C VAL A 65 -6.57 34.81 -2.15
N ALA A 66 -7.33 34.49 -3.19
CA ALA A 66 -6.79 34.08 -4.47
C ALA A 66 -7.60 34.63 -5.65
N ILE A 67 -6.93 35.13 -6.68
CA ILE A 67 -7.55 35.66 -7.90
C ILE A 67 -7.59 34.55 -8.94
N GLY A 68 -8.80 34.21 -9.39
CA GLY A 68 -9.07 33.09 -10.28
C GLY A 68 -10.27 32.29 -9.82
N THR A 69 -10.58 31.25 -10.60
CA THR A 69 -11.67 30.31 -10.31
C THR A 69 -11.24 29.25 -9.29
N PRO A 70 -12.18 28.56 -8.60
CA PRO A 70 -11.82 27.50 -7.63
C PRO A 70 -10.94 26.39 -8.19
N THR A 71 -10.98 26.14 -9.51
CA THR A 71 -10.10 25.19 -10.20
C THR A 71 -8.67 25.66 -10.30
N GLN A 72 -8.45 26.97 -10.45
CA GLN A 72 -7.14 27.62 -10.58
C GLN A 72 -6.52 27.93 -9.21
N THR A 73 -7.35 28.12 -8.18
CA THR A 73 -6.92 28.61 -6.86
C THR A 73 -6.88 27.54 -5.79
N LYS A 74 -6.90 26.26 -6.16
CA LYS A 74 -6.92 25.12 -5.24
C LYS A 74 -5.84 25.23 -4.15
N ILE A 75 -6.21 24.87 -2.93
CA ILE A 75 -5.27 24.69 -1.83
C ILE A 75 -4.58 23.33 -2.04
N PRO A 76 -3.24 23.28 -2.07
CA PRO A 76 -2.51 22.01 -2.14
C PRO A 76 -2.91 21.09 -0.98
N PRO A 77 -3.03 19.77 -1.18
CA PRO A 77 -3.44 18.85 -0.11
C PRO A 77 -2.61 18.95 1.18
N LEU A 78 -1.30 19.26 1.07
CA LEU A 78 -0.40 19.42 2.22
C LEU A 78 -0.72 20.65 3.09
N GLU A 79 -1.45 21.64 2.56
CA GLU A 79 -1.86 22.84 3.28
C GLU A 79 -3.27 22.70 3.88
N LEU A 80 -3.99 21.60 3.59
CA LEU A 80 -5.32 21.36 4.13
C LEU A 80 -5.21 20.89 5.60
N PRO A 81 -5.96 21.52 6.53
CA PRO A 81 -5.83 21.23 7.96
C PRO A 81 -6.39 19.85 8.36
N ARG A 82 -7.24 19.25 7.52
CA ARG A 82 -7.83 17.92 7.70
C ARG A 82 -8.00 17.25 6.33
N TYR A 83 -7.50 16.03 6.16
CA TYR A 83 -7.66 15.24 4.93
C TYR A 83 -8.02 13.80 5.32
N GLY A 84 -9.07 13.23 4.71
CA GLY A 84 -9.54 11.86 5.01
C GLY A 84 -10.97 11.59 4.51
N ALA A 85 -11.31 10.31 4.34
CA ALA A 85 -12.61 9.87 3.79
C ALA A 85 -13.81 10.22 4.71
N GLU A 86 -13.57 10.30 6.02
CA GLU A 86 -14.58 10.43 7.08
C GLU A 86 -15.14 11.85 7.28
N ARG A 87 -14.45 12.89 6.79
CA ARG A 87 -14.75 14.28 7.18
C ARG A 87 -14.43 15.30 6.11
N LEU A 88 -15.01 16.47 6.25
CA LEU A 88 -14.74 17.61 5.39
C LEU A 88 -13.45 18.32 5.85
N CYS A 89 -12.81 19.07 4.96
CA CYS A 89 -11.47 19.60 5.21
C CYS A 89 -11.42 20.77 6.21
N GLY A 90 -12.58 21.26 6.68
CA GLY A 90 -12.67 22.34 7.65
C GLY A 90 -12.62 23.74 7.05
N ILE A 91 -12.80 23.84 5.73
CA ILE A 91 -12.67 25.08 4.96
C ILE A 91 -13.91 25.26 4.09
N ARG A 92 -14.50 26.46 4.16
CA ARG A 92 -15.48 26.94 3.18
C ARG A 92 -14.83 27.90 2.20
N CYS A 93 -15.26 27.86 0.94
CA CYS A 93 -14.78 28.76 -0.10
C CYS A 93 -15.90 29.70 -0.55
N ILE A 94 -15.62 31.00 -0.63
CA ILE A 94 -16.49 31.99 -1.27
C ILE A 94 -15.82 32.43 -2.55
N ALA A 95 -16.43 32.12 -3.68
CA ALA A 95 -15.94 32.42 -5.02
C ALA A 95 -16.89 33.40 -5.75
N THR A 96 -16.34 34.33 -6.53
CA THR A 96 -17.14 35.19 -7.41
C THR A 96 -17.15 34.66 -8.83
N GLN A 97 -18.25 34.90 -9.55
CA GLN A 97 -18.36 34.64 -10.97
C GLN A 97 -18.95 35.85 -11.72
N LEU A 98 -18.40 36.10 -12.92
CA LEU A 98 -18.75 37.24 -13.76
C LEU A 98 -20.00 36.99 -14.63
N LYS A 99 -20.34 35.72 -14.87
CA LYS A 99 -21.50 35.31 -15.67
C LYS A 99 -22.60 34.78 -14.77
N SER A 100 -23.84 35.11 -15.11
CA SER A 100 -25.04 34.61 -14.41
C SER A 100 -25.37 33.22 -14.96
N GLU A 101 -24.65 32.22 -14.47
CA GLU A 101 -24.80 30.80 -14.82
C GLU A 101 -24.78 29.98 -13.53
N THR A 102 -25.38 28.79 -13.54
CA THR A 102 -25.20 27.81 -12.47
C THR A 102 -23.71 27.43 -12.34
N PRO A 103 -23.20 27.13 -11.13
CA PRO A 103 -21.82 26.71 -10.95
C PRO A 103 -21.44 25.57 -11.90
N ARG A 104 -20.38 25.76 -12.68
CA ARG A 104 -19.92 24.77 -13.67
C ARG A 104 -19.41 23.52 -12.98
N GLU A 105 -19.53 22.38 -13.64
CA GLU A 105 -19.05 21.09 -13.14
C GLU A 105 -17.59 21.16 -12.69
N SER A 106 -16.70 21.82 -13.44
CA SER A 106 -15.30 22.00 -13.05
C SER A 106 -15.11 22.70 -11.69
N THR A 107 -15.99 23.63 -11.34
CA THR A 107 -15.99 24.33 -10.05
C THR A 107 -16.41 23.40 -8.92
N LEU A 108 -17.40 22.56 -9.17
CA LEU A 108 -17.90 21.54 -8.23
C LEU A 108 -16.88 20.41 -8.04
N THR A 109 -16.22 19.99 -9.12
CA THR A 109 -15.08 19.05 -9.04
C THR A 109 -13.94 19.63 -8.19
N ALA A 110 -13.65 20.93 -8.31
CA ALA A 110 -12.64 21.57 -7.48
C ALA A 110 -13.04 21.60 -5.99
N MET A 111 -14.33 21.78 -5.68
CA MET A 111 -14.86 21.65 -4.32
C MET A 111 -14.69 20.21 -3.79
N ALA A 112 -15.04 19.22 -4.61
CA ALA A 112 -14.96 17.81 -4.27
C ALA A 112 -13.54 17.33 -4.00
N ILE A 113 -12.59 17.66 -4.88
CA ILE A 113 -11.17 17.30 -4.71
C ILE A 113 -10.60 17.87 -3.40
N GLN A 114 -10.99 19.10 -3.04
CA GLN A 114 -10.52 19.74 -1.81
C GLN A 114 -11.35 19.36 -0.57
N ARG A 115 -12.42 18.58 -0.74
CA ARG A 115 -13.42 18.23 0.29
C ARG A 115 -13.88 19.43 1.11
N LEU A 116 -14.16 20.56 0.44
CA LEU A 116 -14.59 21.78 1.12
C LEU A 116 -15.87 21.54 1.92
N ASP A 117 -15.97 22.17 3.09
CA ASP A 117 -17.16 22.15 3.93
C ASP A 117 -18.37 22.73 3.17
N ALA A 118 -18.14 23.81 2.41
CA ALA A 118 -19.12 24.42 1.52
C ALA A 118 -18.42 25.28 0.45
N LEU A 119 -19.06 25.42 -0.71
CA LEU A 119 -18.72 26.37 -1.75
C LEU A 119 -19.88 27.35 -1.96
N VAL A 120 -19.61 28.63 -1.70
CA VAL A 120 -20.52 29.73 -2.01
C VAL A 120 -20.07 30.39 -3.31
N VAL A 121 -20.96 30.48 -4.28
CA VAL A 121 -20.71 31.18 -5.55
C VAL A 121 -21.53 32.46 -5.60
N LEU A 122 -20.87 33.60 -5.72
CA LEU A 122 -21.47 34.93 -5.82
C LEU A 122 -21.48 35.39 -7.28
N THR A 123 -22.65 35.46 -7.90
CA THR A 123 -22.80 36.06 -9.23
C THR A 123 -22.79 37.57 -9.10
N ILE A 124 -21.82 38.23 -9.73
CA ILE A 124 -21.68 39.68 -9.64
C ILE A 124 -22.51 40.39 -10.71
N THR A 125 -23.04 41.57 -10.38
CA THR A 125 -23.82 42.42 -11.29
C THR A 125 -22.94 43.22 -12.26
N GLY A 126 -21.66 43.43 -11.91
CA GLY A 126 -20.73 44.29 -12.65
C GLY A 126 -20.81 45.78 -12.29
N SER A 127 -21.79 46.19 -11.48
CA SER A 127 -21.92 47.58 -10.98
C SER A 127 -22.54 47.59 -9.58
N GLY A 128 -22.19 48.59 -8.76
CA GLY A 128 -22.68 48.71 -7.39
C GLY A 128 -22.31 50.05 -6.77
N MET A 129 -22.78 50.29 -5.55
CA MET A 129 -22.56 51.55 -4.82
C MET A 129 -21.77 51.31 -3.54
N ILE A 130 -20.82 52.21 -3.28
CA ILE A 130 -20.09 52.28 -2.00
C ILE A 130 -20.74 53.39 -1.17
N ARG A 131 -21.30 53.05 -0.01
CA ARG A 131 -21.92 54.01 0.92
C ARG A 131 -20.85 54.94 1.52
N ARG A 132 -21.26 56.12 1.98
CA ARG A 132 -20.37 57.14 2.60
C ARG A 132 -19.55 56.65 3.82
N GLY A 133 -19.87 55.48 4.38
CA GLY A 133 -19.10 54.79 5.44
C GLY A 133 -18.22 53.61 4.98
N GLY A 134 -18.04 53.40 3.67
CA GLY A 134 -17.18 52.34 3.11
C GLY A 134 -17.82 50.96 2.95
N GLY A 135 -19.14 50.84 3.17
CA GLY A 135 -19.90 49.61 2.91
C GLY A 135 -20.29 49.48 1.44
N ALA A 136 -19.93 48.36 0.80
CA ALA A 136 -20.32 48.04 -0.57
C ALA A 136 -21.72 47.41 -0.61
N THR A 137 -22.55 47.81 -1.57
CA THR A 137 -23.90 47.25 -1.77
C THR A 137 -24.28 47.21 -3.25
N GLY A 138 -25.06 46.20 -3.65
CA GLY A 138 -25.58 46.06 -5.01
C GLY A 138 -24.64 45.36 -5.99
N TYR A 139 -23.53 44.80 -5.53
CA TYR A 139 -22.55 44.11 -6.38
C TYR A 139 -22.88 42.63 -6.66
N ILE A 140 -23.90 42.09 -5.98
CA ILE A 140 -24.28 40.67 -6.04
C ILE A 140 -25.70 40.57 -6.61
N LYS A 141 -25.86 39.81 -7.68
CA LYS A 141 -27.15 39.54 -8.33
C LYS A 141 -27.86 38.39 -7.65
N GLU A 142 -27.16 37.27 -7.53
CA GLU A 142 -27.67 36.00 -7.00
C GLU A 142 -26.51 35.20 -6.42
N THR A 143 -26.84 34.20 -5.62
CA THR A 143 -25.86 33.33 -4.96
C THR A 143 -26.26 31.87 -5.09
N TYR A 144 -25.26 30.99 -5.07
CA TYR A 144 -25.43 29.54 -5.04
C TYR A 144 -24.65 28.97 -3.86
N LEU A 145 -25.24 27.98 -3.20
CA LEU A 145 -24.59 27.15 -2.19
C LEU A 145 -24.40 25.76 -2.75
N ALA A 146 -23.18 25.25 -2.74
CA ALA A 146 -22.87 23.88 -3.05
C ALA A 146 -22.15 23.21 -1.88
N HIS A 147 -22.45 21.94 -1.66
CA HIS A 147 -21.80 21.10 -0.66
C HIS A 147 -21.70 19.67 -1.16
N LEU A 148 -20.81 18.89 -0.56
CA LEU A 148 -20.69 17.48 -0.89
C LEU A 148 -21.83 16.70 -0.26
N LEU A 149 -22.21 15.62 -0.95
CA LEU A 149 -23.10 14.61 -0.44
C LEU A 149 -22.30 13.32 -0.24
N PRO A 150 -22.67 12.50 0.75
CA PRO A 150 -22.12 11.16 0.88
C PRO A 150 -22.39 10.32 -0.38
N PRO A 151 -21.52 9.34 -0.71
CA PRO A 151 -21.80 8.38 -1.78
C PRO A 151 -23.05 7.56 -1.45
N SER A 152 -24.10 7.66 -2.26
CA SER A 152 -25.32 6.86 -2.09
C SER A 152 -25.10 5.47 -2.69
N ASN A 153 -25.26 4.41 -1.89
CA ASN A 153 -25.33 3.04 -2.40
C ASN A 153 -26.65 2.82 -3.15
N SER A 154 -26.79 3.34 -4.37
CA SER A 154 -27.82 2.86 -5.28
C SER A 154 -27.34 1.57 -5.93
N GLN A 155 -27.66 0.43 -5.31
CA GLN A 155 -27.73 -0.84 -6.02
C GLN A 155 -28.79 -0.72 -7.12
N GLY A 156 -28.34 -0.50 -8.36
CA GLY A 156 -29.21 -0.41 -9.52
C GLY A 156 -28.39 -0.60 -10.77
N ASN A 157 -28.55 -1.76 -11.40
CA ASN A 157 -27.87 -2.17 -12.62
C ASN A 157 -27.93 -1.11 -13.73
N ASN A 158 -26.82 -1.06 -14.47
CA ASN A 158 -26.59 -0.46 -15.79
C ASN A 158 -25.97 0.94 -15.85
N LYS A 159 -24.81 0.92 -16.53
CA LYS A 159 -23.94 2.00 -17.01
C LYS A 159 -22.94 2.56 -16.02
N VAL A 160 -21.70 2.12 -16.24
CA VAL A 160 -20.44 2.80 -15.95
C VAL A 160 -20.48 4.17 -16.61
N ASP A 161 -21.10 5.14 -15.93
CA ASP A 161 -20.88 6.55 -16.20
C ASP A 161 -20.22 7.15 -14.96
N SER A 162 -19.00 7.61 -15.17
CA SER A 162 -18.17 8.35 -14.24
C SER A 162 -18.93 9.49 -13.55
N LYS A 163 -19.42 9.26 -12.33
CA LYS A 163 -19.78 10.32 -11.37
C LYS A 163 -19.92 9.74 -9.95
N LEU A 164 -18.79 9.39 -9.34
CA LEU A 164 -18.69 9.02 -7.91
C LEU A 164 -18.60 10.26 -6.99
N LEU A 165 -18.72 11.46 -7.53
CA LEU A 165 -18.73 12.70 -6.77
C LEU A 165 -20.17 13.20 -6.65
N ASN A 166 -20.83 12.84 -5.54
CA ASN A 166 -22.15 13.35 -5.21
C ASN A 166 -22.00 14.74 -4.59
N TRP A 167 -22.63 15.74 -5.18
CA TRP A 167 -22.71 17.10 -4.63
C TRP A 167 -24.13 17.63 -4.80
N SER A 168 -24.52 18.51 -3.88
CA SER A 168 -25.76 19.29 -3.96
C SER A 168 -25.42 20.71 -4.40
N VAL A 169 -26.28 21.30 -5.24
CA VAL A 169 -26.22 22.72 -5.60
C VAL A 169 -27.61 23.30 -5.40
N SER A 170 -27.70 24.37 -4.63
CA SER A 170 -28.96 25.07 -4.38
C SER A 170 -29.52 25.73 -5.64
N SER A 171 -30.82 26.00 -5.67
CA SER A 171 -31.39 26.98 -6.58
C SER A 171 -30.79 28.38 -6.32
N PRO A 172 -30.85 29.31 -7.30
CA PRO A 172 -30.37 30.68 -7.11
C PRO A 172 -31.09 31.34 -5.92
N MET A 173 -30.33 31.91 -4.99
CA MET A 173 -30.87 32.57 -3.80
C MET A 173 -30.32 33.97 -3.61
N SER A 174 -31.06 34.81 -2.89
CA SER A 174 -30.60 36.14 -2.51
C SER A 174 -29.52 36.06 -1.42
N LEU A 175 -28.70 37.10 -1.33
CA LEU A 175 -27.66 37.19 -0.29
C LEU A 175 -28.24 37.13 1.14
N ASP A 176 -29.44 37.66 1.34
CA ASP A 176 -30.11 37.66 2.64
C ASP A 176 -30.57 36.26 3.05
N ILE A 177 -30.97 35.42 2.08
CA ILE A 177 -31.31 34.02 2.36
C ILE A 177 -30.05 33.23 2.67
N LEU A 178 -28.98 33.41 1.88
CA LEU A 178 -27.71 32.72 2.07
C LEU A 178 -27.10 32.99 3.45
N THR A 179 -27.14 34.25 3.90
CA THR A 179 -26.52 34.65 5.17
C THR A 179 -27.28 34.16 6.40
N LYS A 180 -28.54 33.75 6.23
CA LYS A 180 -29.36 33.13 7.28
C LYS A 180 -29.24 31.60 7.35
N GLN A 181 -28.53 30.97 6.42
CA GLN A 181 -28.26 29.53 6.47
C GLN A 181 -27.32 29.23 7.64
N ASP A 182 -27.68 28.22 8.44
CA ASP A 182 -26.83 27.73 9.53
C ASP A 182 -25.73 26.84 8.94
N PHE A 183 -24.52 27.38 8.88
CA PHE A 183 -23.35 26.66 8.39
C PHE A 183 -22.90 25.58 9.36
N GLN A 184 -23.09 25.79 10.66
CA GLN A 184 -22.65 24.84 11.66
C GLN A 184 -23.52 23.60 11.64
N GLU A 185 -24.85 23.77 11.61
CA GLU A 185 -25.82 22.68 11.47
C GLU A 185 -25.57 21.87 10.18
N LEU A 186 -25.42 22.55 9.03
CA LEU A 186 -25.12 21.90 7.75
C LEU A 186 -23.86 21.02 7.82
N VAL A 187 -22.78 21.52 8.40
CA VAL A 187 -21.51 20.76 8.48
C VAL A 187 -21.61 19.61 9.48
N GLU A 188 -22.29 19.80 10.61
CA GLU A 188 -22.50 18.77 11.61
C GLU A 188 -23.35 17.62 11.06
N GLU A 189 -24.43 17.91 10.35
CA GLU A 189 -25.27 16.92 9.67
C GLU A 189 -24.48 16.14 8.61
N LEU A 190 -23.76 16.84 7.72
CA LEU A 190 -22.96 16.21 6.69
C LEU A 190 -21.85 15.33 7.28
N GLU A 191 -21.12 15.81 8.30
CA GLU A 191 -20.08 15.00 8.95
C GLU A 191 -20.65 13.79 9.69
N ALA A 192 -21.84 13.91 10.29
CA ALA A 192 -22.54 12.77 10.89
C ALA A 192 -22.91 11.73 9.82
N GLU A 193 -23.37 12.17 8.65
CA GLU A 193 -23.75 11.29 7.56
C GLU A 193 -22.52 10.61 6.90
N PHE A 194 -21.44 11.37 6.64
CA PHE A 194 -20.16 10.82 6.19
C PHE A 194 -19.62 9.79 7.17
N ARG A 195 -19.68 10.07 8.48
CA ARG A 195 -19.23 9.13 9.51
C ARG A 195 -20.10 7.88 9.55
N ARG A 196 -21.43 8.01 9.45
CA ARG A 196 -22.36 6.89 9.45
C ARG A 196 -22.11 5.96 8.27
N GLN A 197 -21.94 6.50 7.07
CA GLN A 197 -21.64 5.70 5.88
C GLN A 197 -20.24 5.09 5.92
N PHE A 198 -19.24 5.83 6.42
CA PHE A 198 -17.90 5.30 6.57
C PHE A 198 -17.85 4.12 7.56
N VAL A 199 -18.55 4.22 8.70
CA VAL A 199 -18.69 3.12 9.66
C VAL A 199 -19.47 1.95 9.04
N ALA A 200 -20.55 2.23 8.29
CA ALA A 200 -21.28 1.19 7.58
C ALA A 200 -20.40 0.47 6.54
N GLN A 201 -19.53 1.19 5.83
CA GLN A 201 -18.54 0.58 4.93
C GLN A 201 -17.48 -0.21 5.71
N GLN A 202 -16.90 0.33 6.78
CA GLN A 202 -15.90 -0.37 7.60
C GLN A 202 -16.41 -1.65 8.28
N VAL A 203 -17.68 -1.69 8.66
CA VAL A 203 -18.31 -2.88 9.26
C VAL A 203 -18.61 -3.95 8.20
N ASP A 204 -18.58 -3.60 6.91
CA ASP A 204 -18.86 -4.48 5.77
C ASP A 204 -17.59 -4.93 5.02
N VAL A 205 -16.38 -4.52 5.46
CA VAL A 205 -15.13 -4.95 4.81
C VAL A 205 -14.25 -5.76 5.77
N ASP A 206 -14.41 -7.08 5.74
CA ASP A 206 -13.50 -8.05 6.38
C ASP A 206 -12.11 -8.12 5.69
N GLN A 207 -11.86 -7.34 4.63
CA GLN A 207 -10.66 -7.43 3.78
C GLN A 207 -10.08 -6.05 3.45
N ASP A 208 -8.75 -5.96 3.36
CA ASP A 208 -8.09 -4.73 2.93
C ASP A 208 -8.29 -4.49 1.43
N ARG A 209 -8.74 -3.30 1.05
CA ARG A 209 -8.97 -2.89 -0.34
C ARG A 209 -7.75 -2.15 -0.87
N VAL A 210 -7.00 -2.82 -1.73
CA VAL A 210 -5.61 -2.49 -2.04
C VAL A 210 -5.45 -1.89 -3.43
N LEU A 211 -4.65 -0.81 -3.50
CA LEU A 211 -4.13 -0.26 -4.75
C LEU A 211 -2.63 -0.58 -4.86
N ILE A 212 -2.22 -1.27 -5.92
CA ILE A 212 -0.81 -1.67 -6.14
C ILE A 212 -0.08 -0.63 -6.98
N ILE A 213 1.13 -0.28 -6.58
CA ILE A 213 1.99 0.68 -7.28
C ILE A 213 3.26 -0.01 -7.79
N GLY A 214 3.43 -0.02 -9.11
CA GLY A 214 4.61 -0.52 -9.80
C GLY A 214 5.52 0.59 -10.31
N LEU A 215 6.82 0.49 -10.04
CA LEU A 215 7.83 1.37 -10.64
C LEU A 215 8.78 0.56 -11.53
N MET A 216 8.71 0.80 -12.84
CA MET A 216 9.62 0.23 -13.82
C MET A 216 10.85 1.14 -13.99
N THR A 217 12.02 0.62 -13.61
CA THR A 217 13.33 1.26 -13.83
C THR A 217 14.02 0.74 -15.09
N GLU A 218 15.03 1.46 -15.60
CA GLU A 218 15.74 1.08 -16.85
C GLU A 218 16.37 -0.33 -16.84
N HIS A 219 16.75 -0.82 -15.67
CA HIS A 219 17.37 -2.15 -15.50
C HIS A 219 16.37 -3.31 -15.43
N ILE A 220 15.07 -3.04 -15.48
CA ILE A 220 14.02 -4.07 -15.38
C ILE A 220 13.40 -4.25 -16.76
N SER A 221 13.42 -5.48 -17.27
CA SER A 221 12.73 -5.82 -18.52
C SER A 221 11.20 -5.69 -18.35
N PRO A 222 10.45 -5.37 -19.41
CA PRO A 222 8.98 -5.31 -19.34
C PRO A 222 8.36 -6.59 -18.77
N GLU A 223 8.84 -7.75 -19.21
CA GLU A 223 8.38 -9.06 -18.75
C GLU A 223 8.59 -9.24 -17.25
N ARG A 224 9.79 -8.95 -16.74
CA ARG A 224 10.11 -9.06 -15.31
C ARG A 224 9.27 -8.10 -14.45
N PHE A 225 8.95 -6.93 -15.00
CA PHE A 225 8.11 -5.96 -14.30
C PHE A 225 6.66 -6.45 -14.16
N GLU A 226 6.09 -7.00 -15.23
CA GLU A 226 4.75 -7.61 -15.19
C GLU A 226 4.71 -8.85 -14.29
N ASP A 227 5.74 -9.70 -14.31
CA ASP A 227 5.86 -10.85 -13.41
C ASP A 227 5.88 -10.41 -11.93
N GLY A 228 6.64 -9.35 -11.61
CA GLY A 228 6.69 -8.78 -10.26
C GLY A 228 5.34 -8.24 -9.79
N LEU A 229 4.62 -7.54 -10.67
CA LEU A 229 3.27 -7.03 -10.41
C LEU A 229 2.24 -8.16 -10.20
N ALA A 230 2.33 -9.22 -10.99
CA ALA A 230 1.51 -10.41 -10.80
C ALA A 230 1.83 -11.11 -9.48
N GLU A 231 3.10 -11.17 -9.09
CA GLU A 231 3.54 -11.78 -7.83
C GLU A 231 3.06 -10.96 -6.62
N ILE A 232 3.23 -9.63 -6.59
CA ILE A 232 2.74 -8.79 -5.49
C ILE A 232 1.21 -8.81 -5.39
N GLY A 233 0.49 -8.92 -6.52
CA GLY A 233 -0.95 -9.14 -6.52
C GLY A 233 -1.35 -10.40 -5.77
N ARG A 234 -0.69 -11.53 -6.09
CA ARG A 234 -0.89 -12.80 -5.37
C ARG A 234 -0.48 -12.73 -3.90
N LEU A 235 0.55 -11.95 -3.56
CA LEU A 235 0.93 -11.72 -2.15
C LEU A 235 -0.19 -10.98 -1.40
N VAL A 236 -0.74 -9.93 -1.99
CA VAL A 236 -1.85 -9.18 -1.39
C VAL A 236 -3.08 -10.08 -1.18
N GLU A 237 -3.46 -10.85 -2.19
CA GLU A 237 -4.58 -11.81 -2.08
C GLU A 237 -4.32 -12.86 -0.99
N THR A 238 -3.09 -13.37 -0.91
CA THR A 238 -2.68 -14.33 0.12
C THR A 238 -2.76 -13.74 1.53
N ALA A 239 -2.47 -12.44 1.68
CA ALA A 239 -2.58 -11.73 2.95
C ALA A 239 -4.03 -11.41 3.36
N GLY A 240 -5.01 -11.66 2.47
CA GLY A 240 -6.43 -11.38 2.69
C GLY A 240 -6.89 -10.03 2.13
N GLY A 241 -6.12 -9.40 1.25
CA GLY A 241 -6.49 -8.15 0.59
C GLY A 241 -7.14 -8.35 -0.78
N GLU A 242 -8.05 -7.45 -1.15
CA GLU A 242 -8.68 -7.33 -2.46
C GLU A 242 -7.91 -6.32 -3.32
N VAL A 243 -7.37 -6.74 -4.46
CA VAL A 243 -6.66 -5.84 -5.38
C VAL A 243 -7.68 -5.08 -6.26
N LEU A 244 -7.81 -3.77 -6.02
CA LEU A 244 -8.74 -2.90 -6.75
C LEU A 244 -8.16 -2.38 -8.07
N GLY A 245 -6.83 -2.35 -8.20
CA GLY A 245 -6.16 -1.85 -9.40
C GLY A 245 -4.65 -1.76 -9.25
N VAL A 246 -4.00 -1.52 -10.38
CA VAL A 246 -2.55 -1.37 -10.47
C VAL A 246 -2.22 -0.07 -11.17
N ILE A 247 -1.34 0.73 -10.55
CA ILE A 247 -0.81 1.96 -11.12
C ILE A 247 0.66 1.77 -11.41
N GLN A 248 1.04 1.96 -12.67
CA GLN A 248 2.41 1.81 -13.13
C GLN A 248 3.05 3.18 -13.42
N GLN A 249 4.35 3.30 -13.16
CA GLN A 249 5.17 4.42 -13.62
C GLN A 249 6.51 3.92 -14.15
N LYS A 250 6.92 4.43 -15.32
CA LYS A 250 8.28 4.24 -15.84
C LYS A 250 9.16 5.43 -15.47
N ARG A 251 10.35 5.17 -14.91
CA ARG A 251 11.37 6.20 -14.59
C ARG A 251 12.77 5.63 -14.76
N THR A 252 13.76 6.50 -14.91
CA THR A 252 15.17 6.07 -14.89
C THR A 252 15.56 5.57 -13.51
N HIS A 253 15.27 6.38 -12.49
CA HIS A 253 15.56 6.10 -11.08
C HIS A 253 14.36 6.41 -10.18
N PRO A 254 14.24 5.73 -9.02
CA PRO A 254 13.23 6.04 -8.02
C PRO A 254 13.39 7.47 -7.50
N HIS A 255 12.26 8.15 -7.29
CA HIS A 255 12.29 9.46 -6.64
C HIS A 255 12.77 9.31 -5.19
N PRO A 256 13.76 10.09 -4.72
CA PRO A 256 14.36 9.89 -3.41
C PRO A 256 13.35 10.02 -2.26
N GLN A 257 12.33 10.87 -2.41
CA GLN A 257 11.36 11.14 -1.34
C GLN A 257 10.06 10.33 -1.41
N THR A 258 9.70 9.78 -2.57
CA THR A 258 8.36 9.20 -2.80
C THR A 258 8.39 8.00 -3.74
N VAL A 259 9.55 7.59 -4.26
CA VAL A 259 9.73 6.54 -5.29
C VAL A 259 9.13 6.90 -6.66
N VAL A 260 7.91 7.43 -6.68
CA VAL A 260 7.20 7.96 -7.84
C VAL A 260 7.26 9.49 -7.91
N GLY A 261 6.95 10.06 -9.07
CA GLY A 261 6.94 11.53 -9.26
C GLY A 261 5.74 12.21 -8.58
N SER A 262 5.84 13.51 -8.27
CA SER A 262 4.79 14.28 -7.58
C SER A 262 3.42 14.19 -8.26
N GLY A 263 3.35 14.38 -9.57
CA GLY A 263 2.08 14.23 -10.31
C GLY A 263 1.50 12.81 -10.24
N LYS A 264 2.37 11.79 -10.10
CA LYS A 264 1.93 10.40 -9.89
C LYS A 264 1.42 10.18 -8.47
N VAL A 265 2.00 10.84 -7.46
CA VAL A 265 1.47 10.80 -6.09
C VAL A 265 0.07 11.41 -6.04
N GLU A 266 -0.17 12.51 -6.74
CA GLU A 266 -1.50 13.11 -6.86
C GLU A 266 -2.50 12.17 -7.55
N GLU A 267 -2.08 11.51 -8.64
CA GLU A 267 -2.89 10.49 -9.33
C GLU A 267 -3.21 9.29 -8.42
N ILE A 268 -2.23 8.81 -7.66
CA ILE A 268 -2.43 7.74 -6.67
C ILE A 268 -3.45 8.18 -5.63
N ALA A 269 -3.26 9.36 -5.02
CA ALA A 269 -4.19 9.90 -4.02
C ALA A 269 -5.63 10.01 -4.55
N LEU A 270 -5.79 10.49 -5.79
CA LEU A 270 -7.10 10.58 -6.44
C LEU A 270 -7.71 9.20 -6.69
N THR A 271 -6.91 8.25 -7.17
CA THR A 271 -7.36 6.89 -7.49
C THR A 271 -7.73 6.11 -6.22
N THR A 272 -6.90 6.21 -5.17
CA THR A 272 -7.18 5.66 -3.84
C THR A 272 -8.54 6.13 -3.34
N GLN A 273 -8.87 7.41 -3.49
CA GLN A 273 -10.18 7.94 -3.10
C GLN A 273 -11.31 7.47 -4.01
N THR A 274 -11.07 7.46 -5.32
CA THR A 274 -12.09 7.07 -6.32
C THR A 274 -12.51 5.61 -6.15
N LEU A 275 -11.55 4.73 -5.88
CA LEU A 275 -11.79 3.30 -5.68
C LEU A 275 -12.13 2.96 -4.22
N ALA A 276 -12.05 3.95 -3.31
CA ALA A 276 -12.16 3.76 -1.86
C ALA A 276 -11.20 2.66 -1.33
N ALA A 277 -9.96 2.68 -1.83
CA ALA A 277 -8.88 1.84 -1.30
C ALA A 277 -8.46 2.34 0.09
N ASN A 278 -8.30 1.43 1.04
CA ASN A 278 -7.84 1.74 2.40
C ASN A 278 -6.33 1.48 2.59
N LEU A 279 -5.68 0.83 1.63
CA LEU A 279 -4.28 0.43 1.66
C LEU A 279 -3.61 0.62 0.29
N VAL A 280 -2.39 1.16 0.28
CA VAL A 280 -1.56 1.26 -0.92
C VAL A 280 -0.32 0.40 -0.74
N VAL A 281 -0.07 -0.51 -1.70
CA VAL A 281 1.07 -1.45 -1.67
C VAL A 281 2.05 -1.09 -2.78
N PHE A 282 3.33 -0.94 -2.44
CA PHE A 282 4.40 -0.77 -3.42
C PHE A 282 5.12 -2.09 -3.69
N ASP A 283 5.32 -2.43 -4.98
CA ASP A 283 6.10 -3.60 -5.42
C ASP A 283 7.63 -3.38 -5.30
N ARG A 284 8.06 -2.79 -4.18
CA ARG A 284 9.46 -2.59 -3.83
C ARG A 284 9.57 -2.03 -2.43
N ASP A 285 10.73 -2.21 -1.84
CA ASP A 285 11.04 -1.67 -0.53
C ASP A 285 11.02 -0.14 -0.52
N LEU A 286 10.42 0.42 0.51
CA LEU A 286 10.37 1.84 0.76
C LEU A 286 11.28 2.18 1.94
N SER A 287 12.05 3.26 1.82
CA SER A 287 12.71 3.82 3.00
C SER A 287 11.68 4.39 3.99
N PRO A 288 12.00 4.47 5.30
CA PRO A 288 11.11 5.08 6.30
C PRO A 288 10.65 6.50 5.95
N ALA A 289 11.48 7.27 5.25
CA ALA A 289 11.12 8.62 4.81
C ALA A 289 10.13 8.59 3.64
N GLN A 290 10.33 7.69 2.68
CA GLN A 290 9.45 7.52 1.53
C GLN A 290 8.05 7.09 1.95
N ALA A 291 7.94 6.06 2.80
CA ALA A 291 6.66 5.59 3.30
C ALA A 291 5.87 6.72 3.98
N ARG A 292 6.50 7.46 4.91
CA ARG A 292 5.85 8.59 5.59
C ARG A 292 5.41 9.70 4.64
N ASN A 293 6.25 10.07 3.67
CA ASN A 293 5.91 11.12 2.71
C ASN A 293 4.71 10.70 1.86
N LEU A 294 4.69 9.44 1.40
CA LEU A 294 3.58 8.87 0.65
C LEU A 294 2.30 8.81 1.49
N GLU A 295 2.35 8.29 2.72
CA GLU A 295 1.20 8.28 3.64
C GLU A 295 0.64 9.69 3.85
N SER A 296 1.51 10.69 4.07
CA SER A 296 1.08 12.08 4.28
C SER A 296 0.41 12.72 3.06
N GLN A 297 0.79 12.32 1.85
CA GLN A 297 0.30 12.89 0.60
C GLN A 297 -0.92 12.14 0.05
N ILE A 298 -0.99 10.82 0.26
CA ILE A 298 -2.08 9.95 -0.21
C ILE A 298 -3.22 9.93 0.81
N GLY A 299 -2.92 9.95 2.11
CA GLY A 299 -3.90 9.98 3.20
C GLY A 299 -4.42 8.60 3.64
N VAL A 300 -3.79 7.51 3.21
CA VAL A 300 -4.05 6.13 3.66
C VAL A 300 -2.74 5.43 4.03
N ARG A 301 -2.83 4.25 4.66
CA ARG A 301 -1.65 3.44 5.02
C ARG A 301 -0.91 3.03 3.74
N VAL A 302 0.42 3.18 3.75
CA VAL A 302 1.29 2.77 2.64
C VAL A 302 2.25 1.71 3.16
N VAL A 303 2.21 0.55 2.51
CA VAL A 303 3.07 -0.58 2.84
C VAL A 303 3.94 -0.94 1.64
N ASP A 304 5.08 -1.54 1.91
CA ASP A 304 5.95 -2.07 0.87
C ASP A 304 5.90 -3.60 0.79
N ARG A 305 6.55 -4.14 -0.24
CA ARG A 305 6.63 -5.58 -0.48
C ARG A 305 7.08 -6.36 0.75
N THR A 306 8.08 -5.86 1.49
CA THR A 306 8.58 -6.51 2.71
C THR A 306 7.49 -6.66 3.78
N GLU A 307 6.70 -5.60 4.01
CA GLU A 307 5.64 -5.62 5.03
C GLU A 307 4.53 -6.61 4.68
N VAL A 308 4.11 -6.67 3.41
CA VAL A 308 3.11 -7.66 2.94
C VAL A 308 3.59 -9.10 3.19
N ILE A 309 4.87 -9.38 2.90
CA ILE A 309 5.45 -10.71 3.13
C ILE A 309 5.50 -11.06 4.62
N LEU A 310 5.89 -10.10 5.47
CA LEU A 310 5.91 -10.28 6.93
C LEU A 310 4.51 -10.57 7.48
N ASP A 311 3.48 -9.89 6.97
CA ASP A 311 2.10 -10.10 7.37
C ASP A 311 1.61 -11.50 6.99
N ILE A 312 1.94 -11.98 5.78
CA ILE A 312 1.66 -13.38 5.39
C ILE A 312 2.33 -14.36 6.36
N PHE A 313 3.59 -14.14 6.73
CA PHE A 313 4.27 -15.05 7.66
C PHE A 313 3.67 -15.02 9.05
N ALA A 314 3.23 -13.86 9.53
CA ALA A 314 2.57 -13.76 10.82
C ALA A 314 1.27 -14.59 10.86
N GLN A 315 0.54 -14.63 9.75
CA GLN A 315 -0.65 -15.48 9.59
C GLN A 315 -0.30 -16.98 9.49
N ARG A 316 0.85 -17.34 8.92
CA ARG A 316 1.26 -18.73 8.65
C ARG A 316 2.08 -19.38 9.76
N ALA A 317 2.74 -18.60 10.62
CA ALA A 317 3.60 -19.12 11.69
C ALA A 317 2.78 -19.82 12.78
N GLN A 318 2.84 -21.15 12.82
CA GLN A 318 2.16 -21.97 13.84
C GLN A 318 3.13 -22.41 14.94
N SER A 319 4.33 -22.80 14.56
CA SER A 319 5.36 -23.26 15.50
C SER A 319 5.89 -22.14 16.37
N ARG A 320 6.40 -22.50 17.55
CA ARG A 320 7.05 -21.53 18.45
C ARG A 320 8.27 -20.87 17.78
N ALA A 321 9.04 -21.64 17.00
CA ALA A 321 10.22 -21.14 16.32
C ALA A 321 9.83 -20.12 15.23
N GLY A 322 8.87 -20.48 14.37
CA GLY A 322 8.34 -19.59 13.34
C GLY A 322 7.77 -18.30 13.93
N LYS A 323 6.97 -18.39 15.00
CA LYS A 323 6.40 -17.20 15.66
C LYS A 323 7.48 -16.25 16.20
N LEU A 324 8.53 -16.79 16.81
CA LEU A 324 9.64 -15.97 17.33
C LEU A 324 10.42 -15.28 16.21
N GLN A 325 10.68 -15.99 15.11
CA GLN A 325 11.41 -15.45 13.96
C GLN A 325 10.62 -14.37 13.23
N VAL A 326 9.31 -14.58 13.04
CA VAL A 326 8.44 -13.58 12.42
C VAL A 326 8.31 -12.35 13.30
N GLU A 327 8.13 -12.52 14.61
CA GLU A 327 8.08 -11.39 15.55
C GLU A 327 9.41 -10.61 15.53
N LEU A 328 10.54 -11.30 15.53
CA LEU A 328 11.86 -10.67 15.43
C LEU A 328 11.97 -9.84 14.15
N ALA A 329 11.66 -10.43 12.99
CA ALA A 329 11.75 -9.77 11.69
C ALA A 329 10.80 -8.57 11.58
N GLN A 330 9.58 -8.68 12.11
CA GLN A 330 8.64 -7.56 12.19
C GLN A 330 9.20 -6.41 13.03
N LEU A 331 9.75 -6.70 14.21
CA LEU A 331 10.32 -5.66 15.07
C LEU A 331 11.56 -5.00 14.46
N GLU A 332 12.44 -5.76 13.82
CA GLU A 332 13.61 -5.23 13.13
C GLU A 332 13.23 -4.32 11.94
N TYR A 333 12.18 -4.70 11.20
CA TYR A 333 11.64 -3.90 10.12
C TYR A 333 10.91 -2.62 10.62
N MET A 334 10.15 -2.72 11.70
CA MET A 334 9.39 -1.61 12.28
C MET A 334 10.27 -0.58 13.00
N LEU A 335 11.32 -1.03 13.69
CA LEU A 335 12.20 -0.18 14.51
C LEU A 335 12.71 1.09 13.78
N PRO A 336 13.30 1.01 12.57
CA PRO A 336 13.75 2.20 11.83
C PRO A 336 12.59 3.07 11.30
N ARG A 337 11.35 2.56 11.26
CA ARG A 337 10.16 3.26 10.76
C ARG A 337 9.45 4.07 11.84
N LEU A 338 9.58 3.69 13.11
CA LEU A 338 8.99 4.39 14.26
C LEU A 338 9.59 5.79 14.49
N THR A 339 10.86 5.99 14.15
CA THR A 339 11.65 7.20 14.45
C THR A 339 11.07 8.49 13.85
N GLY A 340 10.27 8.42 12.79
CA GLY A 340 9.69 9.62 12.17
C GLY A 340 8.29 10.00 12.60
N ARG A 341 7.59 9.17 13.40
CA ARG A 341 6.26 9.52 13.94
C ARG A 341 6.35 10.60 15.03
N GLY A 342 7.54 10.83 15.59
CA GLY A 342 7.77 11.85 16.63
C GLY A 342 7.65 13.29 16.18
N GLN A 343 7.88 13.61 14.90
CA GLN A 343 7.75 14.99 14.43
C GLN A 343 6.29 15.47 14.37
N ALA A 344 5.33 14.58 14.13
CA ALA A 344 3.90 14.90 14.16
C ALA A 344 3.40 15.16 15.59
N MET A 345 3.90 14.41 16.59
CA MET A 345 3.56 14.63 18.01
C MET A 345 4.27 15.83 18.62
N SER A 346 5.48 16.19 18.13
CA SER A 346 6.25 17.35 18.61
C SER A 346 5.58 18.69 18.24
N ARG A 347 4.91 18.78 17.08
CA ARG A 347 4.26 20.02 16.61
C ARG A 347 2.99 20.42 17.37
N LEU A 348 2.33 19.49 18.07
CA LEU A 348 1.18 19.82 18.93
C LEU A 348 1.57 20.49 20.25
N GLY A 349 2.87 20.45 20.62
CA GLY A 349 3.42 21.08 21.82
C GLY A 349 4.21 22.35 21.53
N GLY A 350 3.63 23.32 20.82
CA GLY A 350 4.30 24.59 20.50
C GLY A 350 4.36 25.55 21.68
N GLY A 351 5.34 25.38 22.57
CA GLY A 351 5.66 26.33 23.64
C GLY A 351 7.14 26.25 24.03
N ILE A 352 7.80 27.41 24.20
CA ILE A 352 9.19 27.49 24.67
C ILE A 352 9.24 26.88 26.08
N GLY A 353 9.68 25.62 26.17
CA GLY A 353 9.69 24.82 27.41
C GLY A 353 9.24 23.36 27.26
N THR A 354 8.68 22.94 26.12
CA THR A 354 8.09 21.59 25.92
C THR A 354 9.09 20.54 25.37
N ARG A 355 10.38 20.64 25.70
CA ARG A 355 11.40 19.62 25.35
C ARG A 355 11.29 18.28 26.13
N GLY A 356 10.07 17.90 26.50
CA GLY A 356 9.69 16.62 27.10
C GLY A 356 8.16 16.59 27.16
N PRO A 357 7.43 15.49 26.87
CA PRO A 357 7.71 14.05 27.13
C PRO A 357 7.46 13.10 25.93
N GLY A 358 7.18 13.62 24.72
CA GLY A 358 6.88 12.80 23.53
C GLY A 358 8.13 12.14 22.95
N GLU A 359 9.25 12.86 22.93
CA GLU A 359 10.56 12.34 22.50
C GLU A 359 11.07 11.27 23.48
N THR A 360 10.85 11.44 24.80
CA THR A 360 11.14 10.41 25.79
C THR A 360 10.21 9.21 25.69
N LYS A 361 8.92 9.37 25.34
CA LYS A 361 8.01 8.23 25.11
C LYS A 361 8.44 7.39 23.90
N LEU A 362 8.74 8.01 22.77
CA LEU A 362 9.24 7.30 21.58
C LEU A 362 10.62 6.68 21.81
N GLU A 363 11.50 7.38 22.53
CA GLU A 363 12.79 6.82 22.92
C GLU A 363 12.64 5.65 23.90
N THR A 364 11.67 5.72 24.82
CA THR A 364 11.37 4.63 25.76
C THR A 364 10.78 3.42 25.02
N GLU A 365 9.87 3.65 24.08
CA GLU A 365 9.29 2.63 23.21
C GLU A 365 10.38 1.99 22.34
N ARG A 366 11.28 2.79 21.73
CA ARG A 366 12.44 2.32 20.98
C ARG A 366 13.34 1.42 21.83
N ARG A 367 13.68 1.85 23.05
CA ARG A 367 14.48 1.04 24.00
C ARG A 367 13.75 -0.22 24.43
N SER A 368 12.42 -0.20 24.52
CA SER A 368 11.62 -1.39 24.78
C SER A 368 11.71 -2.39 23.63
N ILE A 369 11.53 -1.93 22.40
CA ILE A 369 11.63 -2.74 21.19
C ILE A 369 13.04 -3.32 21.03
N GLN A 370 14.08 -2.51 21.22
CA GLN A 370 15.46 -2.99 21.15
C GLN A 370 15.76 -4.07 22.20
N ARG A 371 15.25 -3.92 23.43
CA ARG A 371 15.37 -4.98 24.45
C ARG A 371 14.60 -6.24 24.06
N ARG A 372 13.43 -6.10 23.44
CA ARG A 372 12.64 -7.22 22.93
C ARG A 372 13.37 -7.95 21.80
N ILE A 373 13.91 -7.23 20.83
CA ILE A 373 14.75 -7.77 19.74
C ILE A 373 15.92 -8.55 20.32
N ALA A 374 16.69 -7.96 21.25
CA ALA A 374 17.84 -8.62 21.87
C ALA A 374 17.45 -9.93 22.57
N ARG A 375 16.30 -9.94 23.26
CA ARG A 375 15.77 -11.15 23.90
C ARG A 375 15.32 -12.19 22.88
N LEU A 376 14.56 -11.80 21.87
CA LEU A 376 14.10 -12.70 20.80
C LEU A 376 15.28 -13.32 20.06
N GLN A 377 16.31 -12.53 19.75
CA GLN A 377 17.55 -13.05 19.14
C GLN A 377 18.21 -14.12 20.01
N GLN A 378 18.28 -13.91 21.33
CA GLN A 378 18.79 -14.94 22.25
C GLN A 378 17.93 -16.20 22.26
N GLU A 379 16.60 -16.06 22.24
CA GLU A 379 15.68 -17.20 22.20
C GLU A 379 15.80 -17.98 20.86
N VAL A 380 15.94 -17.28 19.73
CA VAL A 380 16.20 -17.89 18.41
C VAL A 380 17.53 -18.65 18.42
N ASN A 381 18.61 -18.02 18.89
CA ASN A 381 19.93 -18.67 18.97
C ASN A 381 19.92 -19.92 19.87
N GLN A 382 19.14 -19.91 20.96
CA GLN A 382 18.97 -21.08 21.83
C GLN A 382 18.23 -22.22 21.12
N LEU A 383 17.19 -21.91 20.33
CA LEU A 383 16.48 -22.89 19.53
C LEU A 383 17.38 -23.52 18.47
N GLN A 384 18.19 -22.72 17.79
CA GLN A 384 19.19 -23.19 16.82
C GLN A 384 20.19 -24.14 17.50
N ALA A 385 20.77 -23.74 18.63
CA ALA A 385 21.70 -24.60 19.38
C ALA A 385 21.05 -25.90 19.86
N HIS A 386 19.76 -25.89 20.20
CA HIS A 386 19.02 -27.09 20.56
C HIS A 386 18.84 -28.02 19.35
N ARG A 387 18.50 -27.49 18.17
CA ARG A 387 18.41 -28.23 16.91
C ARG A 387 19.75 -28.84 16.51
N SER A 388 20.85 -28.09 16.59
CA SER A 388 22.18 -28.63 16.28
C SER A 388 22.60 -29.78 17.20
N ARG A 389 22.18 -29.80 18.47
CA ARG A 389 22.42 -30.93 19.39
C ARG A 389 21.56 -32.16 19.04
N LEU A 390 20.31 -31.94 18.63
CA LEU A 390 19.45 -33.00 18.09
C LEU A 390 20.05 -33.58 16.80
N ARG A 391 20.66 -32.75 15.95
CA ARG A 391 21.39 -33.16 14.74
C ARG A 391 22.53 -34.13 15.06
N GLN A 392 23.39 -33.79 16.02
CA GLN A 392 24.50 -34.68 16.44
C GLN A 392 24.02 -36.04 16.95
N ARG A 393 22.83 -36.11 17.57
CA ARG A 393 22.21 -37.37 17.98
C ARG A 393 21.55 -38.13 16.82
N ARG A 394 21.05 -37.42 15.79
CA ARG A 394 20.42 -37.99 14.60
C ARG A 394 21.41 -38.50 13.56
N GLN A 395 22.65 -38.00 13.54
CA GLN A 395 23.74 -38.58 12.74
C GLN A 395 24.04 -40.05 13.10
N GLN A 396 23.39 -40.60 14.13
CA GLN A 396 23.41 -42.03 14.48
C GLN A 396 22.18 -42.82 13.98
N GLN A 397 21.24 -42.20 13.24
CA GLN A 397 20.06 -42.88 12.66
C GLN A 397 20.20 -43.04 11.13
N ASP A 398 20.06 -44.28 10.64
CA ASP A 398 20.22 -44.72 9.25
C ASP A 398 19.15 -44.24 8.24
N VAL A 399 18.39 -43.18 8.54
CA VAL A 399 17.25 -42.76 7.69
C VAL A 399 17.60 -41.50 6.89
N PRO A 400 17.74 -41.59 5.55
CA PRO A 400 18.12 -40.45 4.72
C PRO A 400 17.03 -39.37 4.65
N THR A 401 17.47 -38.13 4.50
CA THR A 401 16.63 -36.94 4.50
C THR A 401 16.80 -36.14 3.21
N VAL A 402 15.68 -35.71 2.60
CA VAL A 402 15.66 -34.91 1.39
C VAL A 402 14.76 -33.70 1.58
N ALA A 403 15.32 -32.49 1.40
CA ALA A 403 14.54 -31.25 1.48
C ALA A 403 14.08 -30.81 0.10
N VAL A 404 12.80 -30.45 -0.01
CA VAL A 404 12.19 -29.96 -1.25
C VAL A 404 12.27 -28.44 -1.26
N VAL A 405 13.05 -27.87 -2.18
CA VAL A 405 13.27 -26.43 -2.34
C VAL A 405 12.72 -25.93 -3.66
N GLY A 406 12.32 -24.66 -3.72
CA GLY A 406 11.81 -24.06 -4.95
C GLY A 406 10.93 -22.85 -4.71
N TYR A 407 10.61 -22.15 -5.78
CA TYR A 407 9.74 -20.97 -5.73
C TYR A 407 8.38 -21.28 -5.12
N THR A 408 7.75 -20.24 -4.56
CA THR A 408 6.34 -20.28 -4.16
C THR A 408 5.49 -20.68 -5.37
N ASN A 409 4.45 -21.47 -5.11
CA ASN A 409 3.59 -22.08 -6.13
C ASN A 409 4.27 -23.04 -7.16
N ALA A 410 5.52 -23.47 -6.94
CA ALA A 410 6.14 -24.53 -7.74
C ALA A 410 5.47 -25.91 -7.58
N GLY A 411 4.57 -26.07 -6.59
CA GLY A 411 3.87 -27.31 -6.29
C GLY A 411 4.58 -28.22 -5.29
N LYS A 412 5.42 -27.67 -4.38
CA LYS A 412 6.17 -28.43 -3.37
C LYS A 412 5.25 -29.27 -2.47
N SER A 413 4.27 -28.64 -1.84
CA SER A 413 3.32 -29.31 -0.95
C SER A 413 2.42 -30.29 -1.72
N THR A 414 2.06 -29.97 -2.97
CA THR A 414 1.34 -30.90 -3.87
C THR A 414 2.17 -32.14 -4.16
N LEU A 415 3.46 -31.97 -4.47
CA LEU A 415 4.38 -33.09 -4.73
C LEU A 415 4.52 -33.98 -3.49
N LEU A 416 4.72 -33.39 -2.32
CA LEU A 416 4.80 -34.12 -1.05
C LEU A 416 3.54 -34.92 -0.76
N ASN A 417 2.36 -34.33 -0.92
CA ASN A 417 1.08 -35.03 -0.75
C ASN A 417 0.95 -36.21 -1.71
N THR A 418 1.24 -35.98 -2.98
CA THR A 418 1.12 -37.01 -4.01
C THR A 418 2.12 -38.14 -3.80
N LEU A 419 3.35 -37.85 -3.33
CA LEU A 419 4.36 -38.88 -3.05
C LEU A 419 4.05 -39.68 -1.78
N THR A 420 3.48 -39.03 -0.76
CA THR A 420 3.27 -39.62 0.57
C THR A 420 1.84 -40.09 0.83
N ASN A 421 0.93 -39.93 -0.12
CA ASN A 421 -0.50 -40.24 0.00
C ASN A 421 -1.16 -39.55 1.22
N ALA A 422 -0.70 -38.33 1.55
CA ALA A 422 -1.16 -37.57 2.70
C ALA A 422 -2.00 -36.35 2.31
N GLU A 423 -2.89 -35.92 3.21
CA GLU A 423 -3.69 -34.69 3.08
C GLU A 423 -2.99 -33.53 3.82
N VAL A 424 -1.94 -32.93 3.24
CA VAL A 424 -1.51 -31.57 3.65
C VAL A 424 -2.38 -30.55 2.92
N TYR A 425 -2.76 -29.47 3.60
CA TYR A 425 -3.47 -28.37 2.97
C TYR A 425 -2.66 -27.80 1.79
N THR A 426 -3.19 -27.94 0.57
CA THR A 426 -2.66 -27.33 -0.64
C THR A 426 -3.65 -26.31 -1.15
N ALA A 427 -3.27 -25.04 -1.14
CA ALA A 427 -4.03 -23.96 -1.76
C ALA A 427 -3.11 -23.22 -2.74
N ASP A 428 -3.71 -22.59 -3.75
CA ASP A 428 -3.02 -21.71 -4.70
C ASP A 428 -2.72 -20.35 -4.05
N GLN A 429 -1.93 -20.39 -2.98
CA GLN A 429 -1.57 -19.25 -2.13
C GLN A 429 -0.05 -19.23 -1.95
N LEU A 430 0.55 -18.04 -1.94
CA LEU A 430 1.99 -17.91 -1.69
C LEU A 430 2.27 -18.27 -0.22
N PHE A 431 3.45 -18.84 0.04
CA PHE A 431 3.84 -19.26 1.41
C PHE A 431 2.84 -20.15 2.14
N ALA A 432 2.17 -21.06 1.41
CA ALA A 432 1.28 -22.07 2.00
C ALA A 432 1.94 -22.87 3.14
N THR A 433 3.27 -23.06 3.08
CA THR A 433 4.09 -23.68 4.12
C THR A 433 5.16 -22.70 4.62
N LEU A 434 5.13 -22.34 5.90
CA LEU A 434 6.20 -21.61 6.60
C LEU A 434 6.95 -22.51 7.59
N ASP A 435 6.23 -23.34 8.35
CA ASP A 435 6.86 -24.31 9.24
C ASP A 435 7.21 -25.58 8.45
N PRO A 436 8.45 -26.08 8.53
CA PRO A 436 8.86 -27.24 7.76
C PRO A 436 8.06 -28.48 8.18
N THR A 437 7.58 -29.25 7.20
CA THR A 437 6.85 -30.49 7.47
C THR A 437 7.68 -31.70 7.02
N THR A 438 7.92 -32.63 7.94
CA THR A 438 8.66 -33.86 7.64
C THR A 438 7.70 -35.02 7.42
N ARG A 439 7.86 -35.76 6.33
CA ARG A 439 7.04 -36.92 5.98
C ARG A 439 7.90 -38.11 5.62
N ARG A 440 7.47 -39.30 6.03
CA ARG A 440 8.15 -40.55 5.68
C ARG A 440 7.64 -41.04 4.32
N LEU A 441 8.54 -41.15 3.36
CA LEU A 441 8.31 -41.79 2.07
C LEU A 441 8.81 -43.24 2.15
N PRO A 442 7.95 -44.25 1.98
CA PRO A 442 8.41 -45.61 1.76
C PRO A 442 9.02 -45.70 0.36
N ILE A 443 10.25 -46.19 0.29
CA ILE A 443 10.99 -46.42 -0.95
C ILE A 443 11.31 -47.90 -1.05
N VAL A 444 11.17 -48.45 -2.26
CA VAL A 444 11.67 -49.78 -2.59
C VAL A 444 12.92 -49.59 -3.44
N ASP A 445 14.05 -50.08 -2.95
CA ASP A 445 15.30 -50.06 -3.70
C ASP A 445 15.16 -50.98 -4.93
N SER A 446 15.37 -50.41 -6.12
CA SER A 446 15.26 -51.12 -7.40
C SER A 446 16.35 -52.16 -7.62
N VAL A 447 17.49 -52.05 -6.92
CA VAL A 447 18.65 -52.94 -7.03
C VAL A 447 18.61 -54.04 -5.98
N THR A 448 18.24 -53.71 -4.74
CA THR A 448 18.27 -54.69 -3.62
C THR A 448 16.90 -55.26 -3.26
N GLY A 449 15.80 -54.68 -3.74
CA GLY A 449 14.43 -55.09 -3.42
C GLY A 449 14.02 -54.82 -1.97
N LYS A 450 14.87 -54.17 -1.17
CA LYS A 450 14.57 -53.84 0.24
C LYS A 450 13.70 -52.59 0.32
N SER A 451 12.74 -52.62 1.25
CA SER A 451 11.95 -51.44 1.60
C SER A 451 12.71 -50.63 2.64
N SER A 452 13.08 -49.41 2.26
CA SER A 452 13.75 -48.42 3.10
C SER A 452 12.83 -47.23 3.31
N GLY A 453 13.00 -46.49 4.40
CA GLY A 453 12.31 -45.23 4.62
C GLY A 453 13.20 -44.05 4.27
N MET A 454 12.64 -43.00 3.66
CA MET A 454 13.28 -41.70 3.49
C MET A 454 12.39 -40.62 4.12
N LEU A 455 12.98 -39.54 4.62
CA LEU A 455 12.23 -38.39 5.11
C LEU A 455 12.26 -37.27 4.06
N LEU A 456 11.09 -36.87 3.59
CA LEU A 456 10.91 -35.68 2.77
C LEU A 456 10.57 -34.50 3.67
N ILE A 457 11.25 -33.37 3.47
CA ILE A 457 11.02 -32.14 4.23
C ILE A 457 10.43 -31.08 3.28
N ASP A 458 9.21 -30.61 3.55
CA ASP A 458 8.66 -29.41 2.90
C ASP A 458 9.37 -28.18 3.47
N THR A 459 9.88 -27.33 2.61
CA THR A 459 10.55 -26.09 3.01
C THR A 459 9.76 -24.88 2.55
N VAL A 460 10.07 -23.73 3.15
CA VAL A 460 9.43 -22.46 2.78
C VAL A 460 9.71 -22.16 1.31
N GLY A 461 8.69 -21.69 0.60
CA GLY A 461 8.86 -21.29 -0.80
C GLY A 461 9.68 -20.01 -0.94
N PHE A 462 10.55 -19.98 -1.94
CA PHE A 462 11.26 -18.76 -2.30
C PHE A 462 10.37 -17.81 -3.10
N ILE A 463 10.63 -16.52 -2.99
CA ILE A 463 10.02 -15.47 -3.80
C ILE A 463 11.11 -14.65 -4.48
N HIS A 464 10.71 -13.84 -5.46
CA HIS A 464 11.64 -12.90 -6.05
C HIS A 464 12.06 -11.83 -5.03
N GLU A 465 13.38 -11.56 -4.97
CA GLU A 465 14.00 -10.52 -4.14
C GLU A 465 13.54 -10.56 -2.67
N LEU A 466 14.02 -11.56 -1.92
CA LEU A 466 13.81 -11.60 -0.46
C LEU A 466 14.45 -10.37 0.19
N PRO A 467 13.68 -9.60 0.99
CA PRO A 467 14.22 -8.44 1.68
C PRO A 467 15.34 -8.82 2.65
N PRO A 468 16.43 -8.02 2.77
CA PRO A 468 17.54 -8.32 3.67
C PRO A 468 17.14 -8.63 5.13
N PRO A 469 16.18 -7.91 5.77
CA PRO A 469 15.76 -8.23 7.13
C PRO A 469 15.12 -9.62 7.25
N LEU A 470 14.49 -10.08 6.17
CA LEU A 470 13.87 -11.40 6.12
C LEU A 470 14.89 -12.50 5.90
N VAL A 471 16.00 -12.24 5.19
CA VAL A 471 17.04 -13.24 4.90
C VAL A 471 17.58 -13.90 6.16
N ASP A 472 17.87 -13.14 7.22
CA ASP A 472 18.43 -13.72 8.45
C ASP A 472 17.40 -14.53 9.25
N SER A 473 16.15 -14.07 9.29
CA SER A 473 15.04 -14.84 9.87
C SER A 473 14.75 -16.12 9.07
N PHE A 474 14.88 -16.05 7.74
CA PHE A 474 14.69 -17.17 6.81
C PHE A 474 15.84 -18.17 6.89
N ARG A 475 17.09 -17.73 7.01
CA ARG A 475 18.25 -18.62 7.14
C ARG A 475 18.05 -19.63 8.26
N ALA A 476 17.47 -19.20 9.38
CA ALA A 476 17.15 -20.07 10.49
C ALA A 476 15.98 -21.05 10.18
N THR A 477 15.05 -20.71 9.29
CA THR A 477 14.01 -21.63 8.75
C THR A 477 14.49 -22.50 7.58
N LEU A 478 15.64 -22.15 6.99
CA LEU A 478 16.31 -22.89 5.92
C LEU A 478 17.44 -23.77 6.48
N GLU A 479 17.59 -23.86 7.80
CA GLU A 479 18.52 -24.81 8.44
C GLU A 479 18.23 -26.23 7.98
N GLU A 480 16.95 -26.59 7.85
CA GLU A 480 16.50 -27.89 7.34
C GLU A 480 17.01 -28.19 5.90
N VAL A 481 17.28 -27.16 5.09
CA VAL A 481 17.91 -27.30 3.76
C VAL A 481 19.39 -27.68 3.91
N THR A 482 20.10 -27.03 4.84
CA THR A 482 21.53 -27.33 5.11
C THR A 482 21.73 -28.64 5.88
N GLU A 483 20.70 -29.13 6.55
CA GLU A 483 20.72 -30.38 7.29
C GLU A 483 20.35 -31.61 6.44
N ALA A 484 19.70 -31.41 5.30
CA ALA A 484 19.27 -32.50 4.43
C ALA A 484 20.46 -33.16 3.72
N ASP A 485 20.40 -34.49 3.58
CA ASP A 485 21.43 -35.26 2.86
C ASP A 485 21.43 -34.93 1.37
N ALA A 486 20.27 -34.61 0.80
CA ALA A 486 20.13 -34.15 -0.57
C ALA A 486 18.98 -33.15 -0.73
N LEU A 487 18.98 -32.42 -1.84
CA LEU A 487 17.95 -31.43 -2.17
C LEU A 487 17.19 -31.81 -3.44
N LEU A 488 15.87 -31.60 -3.39
CA LEU A 488 15.01 -31.65 -4.55
C LEU A 488 14.61 -30.24 -4.94
N HIS A 489 15.20 -29.70 -6.01
CA HIS A 489 14.84 -28.39 -6.50
C HIS A 489 13.66 -28.49 -7.46
N LEU A 490 12.45 -28.20 -6.96
CA LEU A 490 11.23 -28.16 -7.74
C LEU A 490 11.09 -26.82 -8.47
N VAL A 491 10.85 -26.89 -9.78
CA VAL A 491 10.72 -25.75 -10.69
C VAL A 491 9.37 -25.82 -11.40
N ASP A 492 8.65 -24.70 -11.44
CA ASP A 492 7.46 -24.58 -12.28
C ASP A 492 7.87 -24.31 -13.73
N LEU A 493 7.73 -25.32 -14.60
CA LEU A 493 8.10 -25.18 -16.02
C LEU A 493 7.05 -24.40 -16.84
N SER A 494 5.83 -24.24 -16.33
CA SER A 494 4.77 -23.46 -17.00
C SER A 494 5.01 -21.94 -16.92
N HIS A 495 5.89 -21.51 -16.02
CA HIS A 495 6.19 -20.10 -15.82
C HIS A 495 7.28 -19.64 -16.80
N SER A 496 7.03 -18.54 -17.54
CA SER A 496 7.98 -17.92 -18.48
C SER A 496 9.38 -17.71 -17.87
N ALA A 497 9.43 -17.21 -16.64
CA ALA A 497 10.66 -16.96 -15.87
C ALA A 497 11.31 -18.20 -15.19
N TRP A 498 10.98 -19.44 -15.56
CA TRP A 498 11.49 -20.66 -14.89
C TRP A 498 13.03 -20.71 -14.77
N ALA A 499 13.76 -20.28 -15.81
CA ALA A 499 15.23 -20.26 -15.79
C ALA A 499 15.78 -19.17 -14.85
N SER A 500 15.06 -18.06 -14.69
CA SER A 500 15.38 -17.04 -13.68
C SER A 500 15.16 -17.59 -12.28
N HIS A 501 14.06 -18.31 -12.07
CA HIS A 501 13.75 -18.95 -10.78
C HIS A 501 14.85 -19.92 -10.34
N ILE A 502 15.36 -20.77 -11.25
CA ILE A 502 16.48 -21.65 -10.95
C ILE A 502 17.71 -20.84 -10.51
N ARG A 503 18.07 -19.80 -11.26
CA ARG A 503 19.24 -18.96 -10.94
C ARG A 503 19.11 -18.27 -9.59
N SER A 504 17.92 -17.77 -9.24
CA SER A 504 17.65 -17.12 -7.96
C SER A 504 17.73 -18.09 -6.79
N VAL A 505 17.11 -19.27 -6.86
CA VAL A 505 17.21 -20.29 -5.80
C VAL A 505 18.67 -20.74 -5.65
N MET A 506 19.37 -21.03 -6.75
CA MET A 506 20.77 -21.44 -6.72
C MET A 506 21.71 -20.33 -6.23
N GLY A 507 21.34 -19.05 -6.37
CA GLY A 507 22.06 -17.92 -5.76
C GLY A 507 21.92 -17.94 -4.24
N ILE A 508 20.69 -18.04 -3.75
CA ILE A 508 20.40 -18.10 -2.30
C ILE A 508 21.08 -19.31 -1.64
N LEU A 509 21.02 -20.48 -2.28
CA LEU A 509 21.68 -21.70 -1.80
C LEU A 509 23.22 -21.56 -1.75
N ARG A 510 23.81 -20.77 -2.65
CA ARG A 510 25.27 -20.49 -2.65
C ARG A 510 25.69 -19.54 -1.53
N ASP A 511 24.81 -18.61 -1.15
CA ASP A 511 25.04 -17.65 -0.08
C ASP A 511 24.78 -18.24 1.33
N MET A 512 24.45 -19.54 1.41
CA MET A 512 24.28 -20.23 2.67
C MET A 512 25.64 -20.52 3.33
N PRO A 513 25.72 -20.53 4.68
CA PRO A 513 26.98 -20.74 5.40
C PRO A 513 27.59 -22.13 5.19
N ILE A 514 26.74 -23.11 4.85
CA ILE A 514 27.11 -24.52 4.68
C ILE A 514 26.71 -24.92 3.27
N THR A 515 27.62 -25.59 2.55
CA THR A 515 27.34 -26.13 1.23
C THR A 515 26.23 -27.19 1.35
N PRO A 516 25.09 -27.02 0.64
CA PRO A 516 24.03 -28.01 0.66
C PRO A 516 24.46 -29.32 -0.01
N GLY A 517 23.74 -30.40 0.31
CA GLY A 517 23.92 -31.71 -0.34
C GLY A 517 23.63 -31.69 -1.85
N PRO A 518 23.85 -32.80 -2.56
CA PRO A 518 23.59 -32.92 -3.99
C PRO A 518 22.15 -32.53 -4.34
N ILE A 519 21.99 -31.82 -5.46
CA ILE A 519 20.72 -31.21 -5.87
C ILE A 519 20.19 -31.89 -7.13
N LEU A 520 18.97 -32.38 -7.07
CA LEU A 520 18.22 -32.87 -8.23
C LEU A 520 17.18 -31.83 -8.66
N VAL A 521 17.30 -31.33 -9.89
CA VAL A 521 16.32 -30.40 -10.47
C VAL A 521 15.13 -31.18 -11.02
N VAL A 522 13.93 -30.77 -10.61
CA VAL A 522 12.66 -31.39 -11.00
C VAL A 522 11.74 -30.34 -11.58
N PHE A 523 11.41 -30.49 -12.86
CA PHE A 523 10.45 -29.66 -13.57
C PHE A 523 9.04 -30.19 -13.36
N ASN A 524 8.21 -29.41 -12.69
CA ASN A 524 6.81 -29.70 -12.41
C ASN A 524 5.88 -28.96 -13.38
N LYS A 525 4.59 -29.33 -13.35
CA LYS A 525 3.50 -28.78 -14.17
C LYS A 525 3.70 -28.97 -15.68
N ILE A 526 4.35 -30.06 -16.10
CA ILE A 526 4.56 -30.37 -17.53
C ILE A 526 3.25 -30.52 -18.32
N ASP A 527 2.12 -30.69 -17.63
CA ASP A 527 0.78 -30.72 -18.21
C ASP A 527 0.29 -29.34 -18.72
N GLN A 528 0.99 -28.26 -18.38
CA GLN A 528 0.64 -26.88 -18.74
C GLN A 528 1.68 -26.20 -19.64
N VAL A 529 2.62 -26.98 -20.19
CA VAL A 529 3.77 -26.47 -20.95
C VAL A 529 3.64 -26.83 -22.42
N ASP A 530 4.05 -25.93 -23.30
CA ASP A 530 4.16 -26.19 -24.74
C ASP A 530 5.35 -27.12 -25.07
N SER A 531 5.34 -27.70 -26.27
CA SER A 531 6.37 -28.66 -26.70
C SER A 531 7.76 -28.04 -26.77
N ASP A 532 7.86 -26.76 -27.09
CA ASP A 532 9.12 -26.09 -27.39
C ASP A 532 9.85 -25.74 -26.08
N THR A 533 9.12 -25.20 -25.10
CA THR A 533 9.64 -24.97 -23.74
C THR A 533 10.08 -26.27 -23.07
N LEU A 534 9.33 -27.37 -23.27
CA LEU A 534 9.72 -28.67 -22.74
C LEU A 534 10.99 -29.22 -23.41
N ALA A 535 11.14 -29.04 -24.72
CA ALA A 535 12.34 -29.44 -25.46
C ALA A 535 13.58 -28.63 -25.00
N LEU A 536 13.42 -27.31 -24.86
CA LEU A 536 14.47 -26.41 -24.37
C LEU A 536 14.95 -26.81 -22.98
N ALA A 537 14.02 -27.05 -22.04
CA ALA A 537 14.39 -27.45 -20.69
C ALA A 537 15.11 -28.82 -20.63
N LYS A 538 14.75 -29.76 -21.52
CA LYS A 538 15.45 -31.05 -21.65
C LYS A 538 16.86 -30.90 -22.20
N GLU A 539 17.07 -29.96 -23.12
CA GLU A 539 18.38 -29.67 -23.69
C GLU A 539 19.29 -28.99 -22.66
N GLU A 540 18.78 -27.99 -21.94
CA GLU A 540 19.55 -27.28 -20.91
C GLU A 540 19.81 -28.12 -19.65
N PHE A 541 18.86 -28.98 -19.26
CA PHE A 541 18.93 -29.81 -18.05
C PHE A 541 18.73 -31.30 -18.37
N PRO A 542 19.72 -31.96 -18.99
CA PRO A 542 19.59 -33.36 -19.43
C PRO A 542 19.44 -34.35 -18.27
N GLN A 543 19.87 -33.99 -17.07
CA GLN A 543 19.71 -34.77 -15.84
C GLN A 543 18.44 -34.40 -15.05
N GLY A 544 17.65 -33.43 -15.54
CA GLY A 544 16.42 -32.99 -14.90
C GLY A 544 15.31 -34.03 -15.00
N VAL A 545 14.45 -34.09 -13.98
CA VAL A 545 13.26 -34.95 -13.98
C VAL A 545 12.03 -34.12 -14.31
N PHE A 546 11.19 -34.62 -15.22
CA PHE A 546 9.99 -33.92 -15.69
C PHE A 546 8.74 -34.62 -15.16
N ILE A 547 7.91 -33.91 -14.39
CA ILE A 547 6.74 -34.46 -13.71
C ILE A 547 5.52 -33.55 -13.83
N SER A 548 4.35 -34.13 -13.58
CA SER A 548 3.16 -33.38 -13.17
C SER A 548 2.67 -33.95 -11.83
N ALA A 549 2.88 -33.21 -10.76
CA ALA A 549 2.47 -33.62 -9.41
C ALA A 549 0.93 -33.72 -9.28
N SER A 550 0.18 -32.90 -10.01
CA SER A 550 -1.29 -32.90 -10.02
C SER A 550 -1.87 -34.06 -10.82
N LYS A 551 -1.29 -34.37 -11.99
CA LYS A 551 -1.72 -35.47 -12.87
C LYS A 551 -1.04 -36.81 -12.56
N ARG A 552 -0.14 -36.83 -11.57
CA ARG A 552 0.66 -38.01 -11.17
C ARG A 552 1.53 -38.58 -12.30
N LEU A 553 2.01 -37.71 -13.20
CA LEU A 553 2.88 -38.11 -14.31
C LEU A 553 4.35 -38.01 -13.91
N GLY A 554 5.18 -38.95 -14.35
CA GLY A 554 6.64 -38.94 -14.14
C GLY A 554 7.10 -39.25 -12.70
N LEU A 555 6.17 -39.58 -11.78
CA LEU A 555 6.49 -39.83 -10.37
C LEU A 555 7.34 -41.08 -10.13
N GLU A 556 7.20 -42.10 -10.98
CA GLU A 556 7.99 -43.33 -10.83
C GLU A 556 9.46 -43.08 -11.19
N THR A 557 9.71 -42.34 -12.27
CA THR A 557 11.04 -41.86 -12.63
C THR A 557 11.63 -40.98 -11.53
N LEU A 558 10.83 -40.11 -10.94
CA LEU A 558 11.26 -39.29 -9.80
C LEU A 558 11.66 -40.15 -8.60
N ARG A 559 10.86 -41.18 -8.24
CA ARG A 559 11.18 -42.09 -7.14
C ARG A 559 12.51 -42.80 -7.37
N GLN A 560 12.75 -43.32 -8.57
CA GLN A 560 14.01 -43.98 -8.94
C GLN A 560 15.20 -43.02 -8.81
N LYS A 561 15.08 -41.81 -9.36
CA LYS A 561 16.12 -40.79 -9.27
C LYS A 561 16.39 -40.31 -7.85
N LEU A 562 15.37 -40.25 -6.99
CA LEU A 562 15.55 -39.97 -5.56
C LEU A 562 16.37 -41.05 -4.85
N VAL A 563 16.17 -42.33 -5.19
CA VAL A 563 17.00 -43.42 -4.62
C VAL A 563 18.45 -43.26 -5.04
N GLU A 564 18.70 -43.02 -6.33
CA GLU A 564 20.05 -42.78 -6.87
C GLU A 564 20.73 -41.58 -6.18
N LEU A 565 20.00 -40.48 -6.01
CA LEU A 565 20.49 -39.25 -5.37
C LEU A 565 20.91 -39.50 -3.91
N VAL A 566 20.09 -40.23 -3.16
CA VAL A 566 20.38 -40.56 -1.76
C VAL A 566 21.57 -41.50 -1.63
N HIS A 567 21.66 -42.53 -2.48
CA HIS A 567 22.83 -43.41 -2.49
C HIS A 567 24.11 -42.64 -2.82
N TYR A 568 24.05 -41.72 -3.77
CA TYR A 568 25.18 -40.84 -4.09
C TYR A 568 25.57 -39.96 -2.89
N ALA A 569 24.58 -39.34 -2.22
CA ALA A 569 24.81 -38.50 -1.05
C ALA A 569 25.47 -39.27 0.11
N ILE A 570 24.97 -40.47 0.42
CA ILE A 570 25.52 -41.31 1.50
C ILE A 570 26.93 -41.82 1.15
N ALA A 571 27.20 -42.14 -0.13
CA ALA A 571 28.51 -42.63 -0.55
C ALA A 571 29.59 -41.54 -0.61
N THR A 572 29.19 -40.26 -0.60
CA THR A 572 30.10 -39.10 -0.64
C THR A 572 30.29 -38.41 0.72
N GLN A 573 29.51 -38.79 1.73
CA GLN A 573 29.74 -38.46 3.15
C GLN A 573 30.81 -39.40 3.75
#